data_AF-A0A7L2S024-F1
#
_entry.id   AF-A0A7L2S024-F1
#
_cell.length_a   1.000
_cell.length_b   1.000
_cell.length_c   1.000
_cell.angle_alpha   90.00
_cell.angle_beta   90.00
_cell.angle_gamma   90.00
#
_symmetry.space_group_name_H-M   'P 1'
#
loop_
_entity.id
_entity.type
_entity.pdbx_description
1 polymer ?
#
loop_
_entity_poly.entity_id
_entity_poly.type
_entity_poly.pdbx_seq_one_letter_code
_entity_poly.pdbx_strand_id
1 'polypeptide(L)'
;WDPIIKYINEQYERYLREEILITRKRKIPDTRVHGCVYFVPPTGHWLRPLDLEFMRRLSKIVNVVPVIAKADTLTLEERAEFKQRIQEDLKTHAISVYPQEDFDQDPEDRALNNRIREKIPFAVVGADQEHQVNGKRVLGRKTKWGIIEVENPAHCEFPLLRDLLIRSHLQDLKDITHNVHYESYRVRRLNESN
;
A
#
# COMPACT_ATOMS: atom_id res chain seq x y z
N TRP A 1 13.49 -1.96 10.45
CA TRP A 1 13.08 -1.26 9.22
C TRP A 1 14.24 -0.93 8.28
N ASP A 2 15.49 -0.81 8.78
CA ASP A 2 16.63 -0.30 7.99
C ASP A 2 16.88 -1.00 6.64
N PRO A 3 16.81 -2.34 6.50
CA PRO A 3 17.04 -2.98 5.21
C PRO A 3 16.04 -2.53 4.11
N ILE A 4 14.78 -2.35 4.49
CA ILE A 4 13.71 -1.92 3.57
C ILE A 4 13.90 -0.45 3.19
N ILE A 5 14.16 0.41 4.18
CA ILE A 5 14.43 1.84 3.94
C ILE A 5 15.67 2.01 3.05
N LYS A 6 16.73 1.23 3.31
CA LYS A 6 17.94 1.22 2.49
C LYS A 6 17.63 0.82 1.05
N TYR A 7 16.86 -0.25 0.84
CA TYR A 7 16.48 -0.68 -0.51
C TYR A 7 15.73 0.42 -1.29
N ILE A 8 14.75 1.08 -0.66
CA ILE A 8 13.99 2.18 -1.28
C ILE A 8 14.94 3.32 -1.69
N ASN A 9 15.78 3.79 -0.77
CA ASN A 9 16.75 4.84 -1.03
C ASN A 9 17.77 4.46 -2.12
N GLU A 10 18.20 3.20 -2.19
CA GLU A 10 19.09 2.71 -3.26
C GLU A 10 18.42 2.81 -4.63
N GLN A 11 17.10 2.61 -4.74
CA GLN A 11 16.41 2.79 -6.02
C GLN A 11 16.34 4.27 -6.42
N TYR A 12 16.12 5.16 -5.45
CA TYR A 12 16.18 6.61 -5.70
C TYR A 12 17.57 7.06 -6.12
N GLU A 13 18.63 6.60 -5.46
CA GLU A 13 20.01 6.88 -5.82
C GLU A 13 20.35 6.38 -7.23
N ARG A 14 19.92 5.15 -7.59
CA ARG A 14 20.12 4.61 -8.95
C ARG A 14 19.45 5.47 -10.01
N TYR A 15 18.21 5.90 -9.76
CA TYR A 15 17.48 6.77 -10.69
C TYR A 15 18.16 8.14 -10.81
N LEU A 16 18.54 8.76 -9.68
CA LEU A 16 19.23 10.05 -9.65
C LEU A 16 20.54 10.02 -10.44
N ARG A 17 21.35 8.96 -10.27
CA ARG A 17 22.62 8.82 -11.00
C ARG A 17 22.45 8.81 -12.52
N GLU A 18 21.38 8.21 -13.03
CA GLU A 18 21.08 8.21 -14.46
C GLU A 18 20.52 9.57 -14.92
N GLU A 19 19.74 10.26 -14.06
CA GLU A 19 19.16 11.57 -14.34
C GLU A 19 20.21 12.69 -14.42
N ILE A 20 21.27 12.64 -13.62
CA ILE A 20 22.33 13.68 -13.61
C ILE A 20 23.31 13.57 -14.78
N LEU A 21 23.34 12.46 -15.53
CA LEU A 21 24.24 12.30 -16.66
C LEU A 21 23.95 13.35 -17.75
N ILE A 22 25.01 13.87 -18.38
CA ILE A 22 24.90 14.81 -19.51
C ILE A 22 24.29 14.09 -20.73
N THR A 23 24.78 12.88 -21.02
CA THR A 23 24.23 12.01 -22.08
C THR A 23 23.25 11.02 -21.46
N ARG A 24 21.99 11.46 -21.33
CA ARG A 24 20.93 10.64 -20.72
C ARG A 24 20.45 9.55 -21.69
N LYS A 25 20.11 8.39 -21.14
CA LYS A 25 19.35 7.38 -21.88
C LYS A 25 17.97 7.95 -22.23
N ARG A 26 17.46 7.63 -23.43
CA ARG A 26 16.11 8.04 -23.86
C ARG A 26 15.00 7.52 -22.91
N LYS A 27 15.23 6.37 -22.27
CA LYS A 27 14.37 5.80 -21.23
C LYS A 27 15.26 5.34 -20.07
N ILE A 28 15.09 5.98 -18.92
CA ILE A 28 15.73 5.54 -17.68
C ILE A 28 14.92 4.35 -17.14
N PRO A 29 15.54 3.20 -16.86
CA PRO A 29 14.86 2.10 -16.18
C PRO A 29 14.38 2.55 -14.80
N ASP A 30 13.07 2.52 -14.55
CA ASP A 30 12.49 2.91 -13.27
C ASP A 30 12.33 1.68 -12.36
N THR A 31 13.21 1.55 -11.37
CA THR A 31 13.14 0.50 -10.33
C THR A 31 12.65 1.04 -8.98
N ARG A 32 12.22 2.30 -8.91
CA ARG A 32 11.73 2.91 -7.67
C ARG A 32 10.47 2.21 -7.19
N VAL A 33 10.30 2.12 -5.89
CA VAL A 33 9.11 1.50 -5.28
C VAL A 33 7.97 2.51 -5.31
N HIS A 34 6.94 2.26 -6.12
CA HIS A 34 5.80 3.18 -6.26
C HIS A 34 4.73 3.01 -5.18
N GLY A 35 4.69 1.84 -4.54
CA GLY A 35 3.76 1.52 -3.47
C GLY A 35 4.26 0.38 -2.59
N CYS A 36 3.99 0.47 -1.29
CA CYS A 36 4.34 -0.51 -0.27
C CYS A 36 3.07 -1.02 0.40
N VAL A 37 2.75 -2.30 0.18
CA VAL A 37 1.63 -2.96 0.87
C VAL A 37 2.11 -3.39 2.26
N TYR A 38 1.59 -2.73 3.30
CA TYR A 38 1.99 -2.99 4.69
C TYR A 38 1.02 -3.95 5.36
N PHE A 39 1.50 -5.14 5.73
CA PHE A 39 0.67 -6.20 6.31
C PHE A 39 0.58 -6.05 7.83
N VAL A 40 -0.62 -5.70 8.32
CA VAL A 40 -0.97 -5.65 9.74
C VAL A 40 -1.45 -7.02 10.19
N PRO A 41 -0.91 -7.60 11.27
CA PRO A 41 -1.40 -8.87 11.81
C PRO A 41 -2.86 -8.76 12.30
N PRO A 42 -3.71 -9.78 12.05
CA PRO A 42 -5.12 -9.77 12.44
C PRO A 42 -5.30 -10.09 13.94
N THR A 43 -4.82 -9.21 14.81
CA THR A 43 -4.90 -9.42 16.27
C THR A 43 -6.26 -9.10 16.87
N GLY A 44 -7.09 -8.31 16.17
CA GLY A 44 -8.35 -7.79 16.69
C GLY A 44 -8.21 -6.65 17.72
N HIS A 45 -6.99 -6.24 18.08
CA HIS A 45 -6.74 -5.21 19.07
C HIS A 45 -6.34 -3.86 18.42
N TRP A 46 -5.16 -3.35 18.75
CA TRP A 46 -4.61 -2.08 18.28
C TRP A 46 -3.38 -2.32 17.40
N LEU A 47 -2.92 -1.29 16.69
CA LEU A 47 -1.63 -1.37 16.03
C LEU A 47 -0.53 -1.54 17.08
N ARG A 48 0.39 -2.47 16.82
CA ARG A 48 1.54 -2.65 17.70
C ARG A 48 2.42 -1.39 17.62
N PRO A 49 3.06 -0.96 18.71
CA PRO A 49 3.99 0.18 18.68
C PRO A 49 5.08 0.04 17.60
N LEU A 50 5.51 -1.20 17.34
CA LEU A 50 6.45 -1.50 16.27
C LEU A 50 5.89 -1.17 14.88
N ASP A 51 4.62 -1.50 14.61
CA ASP A 51 3.97 -1.23 13.32
C ASP A 51 3.74 0.27 13.12
N LEU A 52 3.34 0.97 14.19
CA LEU A 52 3.22 2.43 14.20
C LEU A 52 4.55 3.09 13.82
N GLU A 53 5.64 2.71 14.48
CA GLU A 53 6.96 3.27 14.21
C GLU A 53 7.44 2.94 12.78
N PHE A 54 7.18 1.72 12.32
CA PHE A 54 7.58 1.30 10.98
C PHE A 54 6.82 2.10 9.92
N MET A 55 5.49 2.14 9.99
CA MET A 55 4.67 2.87 9.02
C MET A 55 4.96 4.37 9.04
N ARG A 56 5.19 4.96 10.22
CA ARG A 56 5.59 6.37 10.37
C ARG A 56 6.90 6.71 9.64
N ARG A 57 7.85 5.77 9.57
CA ARG A 57 9.09 5.96 8.82
C ARG A 57 8.90 5.72 7.32
N LEU A 58 8.11 4.72 6.95
CA LEU A 58 7.85 4.38 5.54
C LEU A 58 7.03 5.45 4.83
N SER A 59 5.97 5.97 5.45
CA SER A 59 5.06 6.95 4.82
C SER A 59 5.76 8.23 4.36
N LYS A 60 6.91 8.56 4.95
CA LYS A 60 7.75 9.71 4.58
C LYS A 60 8.55 9.51 3.29
N ILE A 61 8.71 8.28 2.83
CA ILE A 61 9.61 7.95 1.72
C ILE A 61 8.97 7.07 0.64
N VAL A 62 7.77 6.54 0.86
CA VAL A 62 7.04 5.70 -0.09
C VAL A 62 5.54 5.75 0.19
N ASN A 63 4.72 5.53 -0.83
CA ASN A 63 3.28 5.36 -0.65
C ASN A 63 2.98 4.06 0.10
N VAL A 64 2.32 4.15 1.25
CA VAL A 64 2.00 2.98 2.09
C VAL A 64 0.51 2.66 2.00
N VAL A 65 0.17 1.43 1.64
CA VAL A 65 -1.21 0.90 1.63
C VAL A 65 -1.31 -0.17 2.71
N PRO A 66 -1.90 0.12 3.88
CA PRO A 66 -2.01 -0.88 4.94
C PRO A 66 -3.12 -1.89 4.62
N VAL A 67 -2.87 -3.15 4.95
CA VAL A 67 -3.80 -4.27 4.76
C VAL A 67 -3.84 -5.13 6.00
N ILE A 68 -5.02 -5.64 6.38
CA ILE A 68 -5.14 -6.66 7.41
C ILE A 68 -4.81 -8.01 6.77
N ALA A 69 -3.72 -8.62 7.23
CA ALA A 69 -3.26 -9.91 6.75
C ALA A 69 -4.19 -11.03 7.20
N LYS A 70 -4.35 -12.09 6.39
CA LYS A 70 -5.11 -13.31 6.74
C LYS A 70 -6.47 -12.97 7.36
N ALA A 71 -7.23 -12.09 6.71
CA ALA A 71 -8.49 -11.59 7.26
C ALA A 71 -9.55 -12.69 7.48
N ASP A 72 -9.34 -13.89 6.92
CA ASP A 72 -10.14 -15.09 7.20
C ASP A 72 -10.04 -15.58 8.66
N THR A 73 -9.12 -15.05 9.46
CA THR A 73 -9.01 -15.35 10.89
C THR A 73 -9.93 -14.51 11.78
N LEU A 74 -10.61 -13.50 11.22
CA LEU A 74 -11.50 -12.60 11.93
C LEU A 74 -12.94 -12.78 11.42
N THR A 75 -13.93 -12.66 12.31
CA THR A 75 -15.34 -12.54 11.87
C THR A 75 -15.58 -11.20 11.18
N LEU A 76 -16.76 -11.03 10.59
CA LEU A 76 -17.14 -9.77 9.93
C LEU A 76 -17.19 -8.60 10.94
N GLU A 77 -17.67 -8.88 12.15
CA GLU A 77 -17.78 -7.92 13.25
C GLU A 77 -16.39 -7.55 13.77
N GLU A 78 -15.55 -8.54 14.09
CA GLU A 78 -14.17 -8.31 14.56
C GLU A 78 -13.35 -7.53 13.53
N ARG A 79 -13.54 -7.84 12.24
CA ARG A 79 -12.89 -7.13 11.14
C ARG A 79 -13.34 -5.67 11.08
N ALA A 80 -14.63 -5.39 11.25
CA ALA A 80 -15.15 -4.03 11.22
C ALA A 80 -14.60 -3.19 12.40
N GLU A 81 -14.62 -3.75 13.60
CA GLU A 81 -14.04 -3.11 14.79
C GLU A 81 -12.54 -2.88 14.63
N PHE A 82 -11.80 -3.88 14.15
CA PHE A 82 -10.36 -3.77 13.99
C PHE A 82 -9.96 -2.73 12.94
N LYS A 83 -10.74 -2.60 11.84
CA LYS A 83 -10.53 -1.54 10.85
C LYS A 83 -10.71 -0.15 11.46
N GLN A 84 -11.76 0.08 12.25
CA GLN A 84 -11.95 1.35 12.94
C GLN A 84 -10.78 1.68 13.88
N ARG A 85 -10.36 0.72 14.70
CA ARG A 85 -9.21 0.90 15.62
C ARG A 85 -7.92 1.26 14.87
N ILE A 86 -7.63 0.58 13.76
CA ILE A 86 -6.46 0.92 12.93
C ILE A 86 -6.58 2.33 12.33
N GLN A 87 -7.76 2.71 11.83
CA GLN A 87 -7.98 4.06 11.29
C GLN A 87 -7.79 5.15 12.35
N GLU A 88 -8.27 4.92 13.58
CA GLU A 88 -8.06 5.81 14.71
C GLU A 88 -6.59 5.92 15.11
N ASP A 89 -5.88 4.80 15.16
CA ASP A 89 -4.45 4.76 15.47
C ASP A 89 -3.63 5.53 14.42
N LEU A 90 -3.92 5.34 13.12
CA LEU A 90 -3.24 6.05 12.03
C LEU A 90 -3.46 7.57 12.13
N LYS A 91 -4.68 8.01 12.45
CA LYS A 91 -5.01 9.42 12.66
C LYS A 91 -4.31 10.01 13.88
N THR A 92 -4.42 9.33 15.02
CA THR A 92 -3.81 9.76 16.30
C THR A 92 -2.30 9.93 16.18
N HIS A 93 -1.62 9.06 15.43
CA HIS A 93 -0.17 9.08 15.25
C HIS A 93 0.28 9.87 14.01
N ALA A 94 -0.63 10.54 13.31
CA ALA A 94 -0.36 11.31 12.09
C ALA A 94 0.41 10.52 11.02
N ILE A 95 -0.01 9.28 10.78
CA ILE A 95 0.59 8.41 9.76
C ILE A 95 -0.21 8.56 8.46
N SER A 96 0.33 9.32 7.51
CA SER A 96 -0.27 9.51 6.19
C SER A 96 -0.11 8.27 5.32
N VAL A 97 -1.19 7.53 5.12
CA VAL A 97 -1.25 6.38 4.19
C VAL A 97 -1.84 6.80 2.86
N TYR A 98 -1.58 6.02 1.81
CA TYR A 98 -2.10 6.27 0.48
C TYR A 98 -3.60 5.90 0.39
N PRO A 99 -4.46 6.69 -0.27
CA PRO A 99 -4.19 8.00 -0.87
C PRO A 99 -4.18 9.14 0.18
N GLN A 100 -3.17 10.01 0.16
CA GLN A 100 -3.02 11.11 1.12
C GLN A 100 -3.94 12.29 0.77
N GLU A 101 -4.63 12.87 1.77
CA GLU A 101 -5.57 14.00 1.55
C GLU A 101 -4.88 15.24 0.98
N ASP A 102 -3.61 15.46 1.32
CA ASP A 102 -2.80 16.59 0.86
C ASP A 102 -2.50 16.56 -0.65
N PHE A 103 -2.73 15.41 -1.31
CA PHE A 103 -2.45 15.21 -2.73
C PHE A 103 -3.72 15.15 -3.60
N ASP A 104 -4.91 15.30 -3.01
CA ASP A 104 -6.16 15.39 -3.77
C ASP A 104 -6.13 16.63 -4.68
N GLN A 105 -6.30 16.44 -5.98
CA GLN A 105 -6.14 17.52 -6.97
C GLN A 105 -7.36 18.44 -7.06
N ASP A 106 -8.56 17.84 -6.97
CA ASP A 106 -9.84 18.53 -7.09
C ASP A 106 -10.93 17.85 -6.23
N PRO A 107 -12.14 18.45 -6.09
CA PRO A 107 -13.20 17.88 -5.28
C PRO A 107 -13.71 16.51 -5.74
N GLU A 108 -13.63 16.19 -7.03
CA GLU A 108 -14.06 14.90 -7.57
C GLU A 108 -13.05 13.79 -7.21
N ASP A 109 -11.76 14.08 -7.38
CA ASP A 109 -10.65 13.23 -6.95
C ASP A 109 -10.68 12.98 -5.43
N ARG A 110 -10.91 14.04 -4.64
CA ARG A 110 -11.12 13.91 -3.18
C ARG A 110 -12.29 12.98 -2.86
N ALA A 111 -13.41 13.10 -3.55
CA ALA A 111 -14.58 12.24 -3.32
C ALA A 111 -14.28 10.78 -3.69
N LEU A 112 -13.52 10.53 -4.76
CA LEU A 112 -13.06 9.19 -5.15
C LEU A 112 -12.11 8.61 -4.09
N ASN A 113 -11.11 9.37 -3.68
CA ASN A 113 -10.10 8.95 -2.71
C ASN A 113 -10.71 8.72 -1.32
N ASN A 114 -11.71 9.51 -0.92
CA ASN A 114 -12.43 9.29 0.34
C ASN A 114 -13.12 7.93 0.40
N ARG A 115 -13.74 7.47 -0.69
CA ARG A 115 -14.35 6.13 -0.77
C ARG A 115 -13.31 5.02 -0.56
N ILE A 116 -12.07 5.26 -0.97
CA ILE A 116 -10.95 4.33 -0.78
C ILE A 116 -10.45 4.39 0.66
N ARG A 117 -10.22 5.60 1.20
CA ARG A 117 -9.78 5.81 2.60
C ARG A 117 -10.72 5.15 3.59
N GLU A 118 -12.03 5.24 3.37
CA GLU A 118 -13.05 4.55 4.19
C GLU A 118 -12.88 3.02 4.22
N LYS A 119 -12.33 2.43 3.16
CA LYS A 119 -12.09 0.98 3.06
C LYS A 119 -10.70 0.57 3.54
N ILE A 120 -9.78 1.50 3.77
CA ILE A 120 -8.42 1.20 4.25
C ILE A 120 -8.42 1.07 5.79
N PRO A 121 -7.79 0.04 6.36
CA PRO A 121 -6.99 -0.99 5.70
C PRO A 121 -7.86 -2.07 5.01
N PHE A 122 -7.42 -2.56 3.85
CA PHE A 122 -8.12 -3.66 3.17
C PHE A 122 -7.89 -4.97 3.92
N ALA A 123 -8.97 -5.70 4.19
CA ALA A 123 -8.95 -7.00 4.83
C ALA A 123 -8.83 -8.10 3.77
N VAL A 124 -7.60 -8.59 3.60
CA VAL A 124 -7.23 -9.46 2.47
C VAL A 124 -6.99 -10.89 2.89
N VAL A 125 -7.32 -11.80 1.99
CA VAL A 125 -6.97 -13.23 2.06
C VAL A 125 -6.10 -13.54 0.85
N GLY A 126 -5.00 -14.26 1.06
CA GLY A 126 -4.12 -14.71 -0.01
C GLY A 126 -4.40 -16.15 -0.41
N ALA A 127 -4.27 -16.45 -1.70
CA ALA A 127 -4.28 -17.80 -2.23
C ALA A 127 -3.31 -17.92 -3.41
N ASP A 128 -2.60 -19.03 -3.48
CA ASP A 128 -1.71 -19.45 -4.57
C ASP A 128 -2.24 -20.71 -5.29
N GLN A 129 -3.40 -21.22 -4.88
CA GLN A 129 -4.04 -22.41 -5.43
C GLN A 129 -5.36 -22.07 -6.12
N GLU A 130 -5.60 -22.75 -7.23
CA GLU A 130 -6.89 -22.73 -7.93
C GLU A 130 -7.79 -23.88 -7.46
N HIS A 131 -9.08 -23.59 -7.32
CA HIS A 131 -10.10 -24.58 -7.03
C HIS A 131 -11.28 -24.41 -7.99
N GLN A 132 -12.06 -25.48 -8.16
CA GLN A 132 -13.27 -25.43 -8.97
C GLN A 132 -14.49 -25.17 -8.07
N VAL A 133 -15.17 -24.05 -8.31
CA VAL A 133 -16.38 -23.63 -7.58
C VAL A 133 -17.44 -23.28 -8.62
N ASN A 134 -18.62 -23.91 -8.55
CA ASN A 134 -19.72 -23.70 -9.51
C ASN A 134 -19.28 -23.83 -10.99
N GLY A 135 -18.40 -24.79 -11.28
CA GLY A 135 -17.87 -25.03 -12.63
C GLY A 135 -16.78 -24.05 -13.10
N LYS A 136 -16.46 -23.00 -12.33
CA LYS A 136 -15.40 -22.03 -12.65
C LYS A 136 -14.13 -22.32 -11.85
N ARG A 137 -12.97 -22.10 -12.46
CA ARG A 137 -11.69 -22.08 -11.75
C ARG A 137 -11.51 -20.72 -11.09
N VAL A 138 -11.26 -20.74 -9.79
CA VAL A 138 -11.11 -19.54 -8.96
C VAL A 138 -9.89 -19.69 -8.06
N LEU A 139 -9.15 -18.60 -7.84
CA LEU A 139 -8.12 -18.55 -6.81
C LEU A 139 -8.81 -18.56 -5.44
N GLY A 140 -8.43 -19.50 -4.60
CA GLY A 140 -9.09 -19.64 -3.31
C GLY A 140 -8.27 -20.36 -2.27
N ARG A 141 -8.59 -20.07 -1.01
CA ARG A 141 -7.99 -20.74 0.16
C ARG A 141 -8.95 -21.82 0.65
N LYS A 142 -8.57 -23.09 0.47
CA LYS A 142 -9.34 -24.23 0.98
C LYS A 142 -9.13 -24.38 2.50
N THR A 143 -10.23 -24.42 3.24
CA THR A 143 -10.27 -24.70 4.67
C THR A 143 -11.07 -25.99 4.92
N LYS A 144 -11.24 -26.38 6.19
CA LYS A 144 -12.14 -27.49 6.57
C LYS A 144 -13.62 -27.17 6.33
N TRP A 145 -13.98 -25.89 6.25
CA TRP A 145 -15.36 -25.41 6.17
C TRP A 145 -15.79 -24.97 4.76
N GLY A 146 -14.85 -24.88 3.82
CA GLY A 146 -15.16 -24.47 2.46
C GLY A 146 -13.96 -23.86 1.74
N ILE A 147 -14.24 -23.19 0.63
CA ILE A 147 -13.24 -22.48 -0.18
C ILE A 147 -13.52 -20.98 -0.08
N ILE A 148 -12.53 -20.24 0.40
CA ILE A 148 -12.57 -18.77 0.43
C ILE A 148 -12.05 -18.28 -0.92
N GLU A 149 -12.95 -17.90 -1.81
CA GLU A 149 -12.61 -17.29 -3.10
C GLU A 149 -12.00 -15.90 -2.89
N VAL A 150 -10.72 -15.72 -3.24
CA VAL A 150 -9.97 -14.49 -2.97
C VAL A 150 -10.44 -13.33 -3.84
N GLU A 151 -10.95 -13.61 -5.04
CA GLU A 151 -11.48 -12.57 -5.94
C GLU A 151 -12.95 -12.22 -5.68
N ASN A 152 -13.61 -12.87 -4.71
CA ASN A 152 -15.02 -12.64 -4.41
C ASN A 152 -15.15 -11.54 -3.33
N PRO A 153 -15.77 -10.38 -3.62
CA PRO A 153 -15.95 -9.29 -2.65
C PRO A 153 -16.80 -9.66 -1.43
N ALA A 154 -17.62 -10.72 -1.54
CA ALA A 154 -18.37 -11.24 -0.41
C ALA A 154 -17.47 -11.98 0.61
N HIS A 155 -16.29 -12.43 0.20
CA HIS A 155 -15.36 -13.18 1.05
C HIS A 155 -14.23 -12.31 1.61
N CYS A 156 -13.60 -11.47 0.78
CA CYS A 156 -12.54 -10.58 1.24
C CYS A 156 -12.40 -9.33 0.36
N GLU A 157 -11.57 -8.39 0.81
CA GLU A 157 -11.37 -7.09 0.14
C GLU A 157 -10.15 -7.08 -0.80
N PHE A 158 -9.58 -8.25 -1.13
CA PHE A 158 -8.48 -8.35 -2.10
C PHE A 158 -8.79 -7.73 -3.47
N PRO A 159 -10.02 -7.85 -4.05
CA PRO A 159 -10.35 -7.18 -5.30
C PRO A 159 -10.14 -5.66 -5.25
N LEU A 160 -10.43 -5.04 -4.10
CA LEU A 160 -10.25 -3.60 -3.91
C LEU A 160 -8.76 -3.23 -3.91
N LEU A 161 -7.92 -4.00 -3.20
CA LEU A 161 -6.47 -3.81 -3.20
C LEU A 161 -5.89 -3.97 -4.61
N ARG A 162 -6.29 -5.03 -5.33
CA ARG A 162 -5.84 -5.28 -6.69
C ARG A 162 -6.23 -4.11 -7.59
N ASP A 163 -7.51 -3.75 -7.61
CA ASP A 163 -8.01 -2.72 -8.52
C ASP A 163 -7.38 -1.36 -8.23
N LEU A 164 -7.14 -1.02 -6.95
CA LEU A 164 -6.33 0.15 -6.56
C LEU A 164 -4.94 0.11 -7.20
N LEU A 165 -4.17 -0.95 -6.93
CA LEU A 165 -2.75 -1.01 -7.30
C LEU A 165 -2.50 -1.10 -8.81
N ILE A 166 -3.36 -1.82 -9.55
CA ILE A 166 -3.07 -2.17 -10.96
C ILE A 166 -4.07 -1.60 -11.98
N ARG A 167 -5.18 -0.98 -11.54
CA ARG A 167 -6.18 -0.41 -12.48
C ARG A 167 -6.38 1.07 -12.28
N SER A 168 -6.89 1.50 -11.12
CA SER A 168 -7.37 2.87 -10.95
C SER A 168 -6.27 3.85 -10.53
N HIS A 169 -5.33 3.43 -9.67
CA HIS A 169 -4.39 4.36 -9.02
C HIS A 169 -2.92 4.10 -9.38
N LEU A 170 -2.64 3.21 -10.34
CA LEU A 170 -1.27 2.85 -10.72
C LEU A 170 -0.46 4.07 -11.17
N GLN A 171 -1.07 4.97 -11.93
CA GLN A 171 -0.38 6.16 -12.42
C GLN A 171 -0.19 7.20 -11.30
N ASP A 172 -1.20 7.43 -10.48
CA ASP A 172 -1.12 8.36 -9.34
C ASP A 172 -0.05 7.93 -8.31
N LEU A 173 0.04 6.63 -8.00
CA LEU A 173 1.12 6.07 -7.17
C LEU A 173 2.51 6.40 -7.74
N LYS A 174 2.67 6.33 -9.06
CA LYS A 174 3.94 6.68 -9.73
C LYS A 174 4.20 8.18 -9.69
N ASP A 175 3.17 8.99 -9.90
CA ASP A 175 3.26 10.46 -9.91
C ASP A 175 3.65 10.99 -8.53
N ILE A 176 3.02 10.53 -7.45
CA ILE A 176 3.41 10.88 -6.08
C ILE A 176 4.84 10.39 -5.78
N THR A 177 5.18 9.18 -6.23
CA THR A 177 6.55 8.67 -6.05
C THR A 177 7.59 9.54 -6.73
N HIS A 178 7.30 10.03 -7.95
CA HIS A 178 8.21 10.87 -8.69
C HIS A 178 8.27 12.30 -8.14
N ASN A 179 7.12 12.94 -7.97
CA ASN A 179 7.01 14.37 -7.69
C ASN A 179 7.17 14.70 -6.20
N VAL A 180 6.93 13.73 -5.31
CA VAL A 180 7.00 13.94 -3.86
C VAL A 180 8.17 13.18 -3.25
N HIS A 181 8.12 11.84 -3.28
CA HIS A 181 9.08 11.02 -2.54
C HIS A 181 10.49 11.09 -3.14
N TYR A 182 10.60 10.94 -4.46
CA TYR A 182 11.87 11.04 -5.18
C TYR A 182 12.41 12.47 -5.17
N GLU A 183 11.60 13.50 -5.42
CA GLU A 183 12.09 14.90 -5.36
C GLU A 183 12.56 15.27 -3.95
N SER A 184 11.86 14.85 -2.90
CA SER A 184 12.31 15.04 -1.51
C SER A 184 13.67 14.38 -1.26
N TYR A 185 13.87 13.16 -1.78
CA TYR A 185 15.16 12.48 -1.73
C TYR A 185 16.25 13.26 -2.50
N ARG A 186 15.94 13.69 -3.73
CA ARG A 186 16.84 14.40 -4.64
C ARG A 186 17.31 15.73 -4.05
N VAL A 187 16.41 16.55 -3.53
CA VAL A 187 16.74 17.82 -2.85
C VAL A 187 17.69 17.58 -1.68
N ARG A 188 17.40 16.58 -0.82
CA ARG A 188 18.27 16.24 0.30
C ARG A 188 19.68 15.84 -0.17
N ARG A 189 19.79 14.99 -1.18
CA ARG A 189 21.10 14.51 -1.69
C ARG A 189 21.93 15.60 -2.34
N LEU A 190 21.30 16.52 -3.10
CA LEU A 190 22.01 17.64 -3.72
C LEU A 190 22.51 18.64 -2.67
N ASN A 191 21.76 18.86 -1.59
CA ASN A 191 22.19 19.72 -0.49
C ASN A 191 23.31 19.10 0.36
N GLU A 192 23.36 17.77 0.50
CA GLU A 192 24.47 17.05 1.16
C GLU A 192 25.76 17.04 0.33
N SER A 193 25.66 17.23 -0.98
CA SER A 193 26.79 17.18 -1.91
C SER A 193 27.44 18.55 -2.15
N ASN A 194 26.83 19.62 -1.63
CA ASN A 194 27.35 20.99 -1.63
C ASN A 194 27.97 21.32 -0.26
#